data_AF-A0A8S3CSZ2-F1
#
_entry.id   AF-A0A8S3CSZ2-F1
#
_cell.length_a   1.000
_cell.length_b   1.000
_cell.length_c   1.000
_cell.angle_alpha   90.00
_cell.angle_beta   90.00
_cell.angle_gamma   90.00
#
_symmetry.space_group_name_H-M   'P 1'
#
loop_
_entity.id
_entity.type
_entity.pdbx_description
1 polymer ?
#
loop_
_entity_poly.entity_id
_entity_poly.type
_entity_poly.pdbx_seq_one_letter_code
_entity_poly.pdbx_strand_id
1 'polypeptide(L)'
;MLAILINKVEDRITPRIPEIFDLTFEHTLHMIDKNFEDYPDHRKNFYTLLQSVTNVCFSALLALNATQFKLVYDSIMWALKHTMRTISELGLEILQIMLRKFQTCDPQAAQTFYQIYYLETMQHIFAVVAECSHTSGLTAHSQILANLFVIVEQGLIKVPLASEVQDPSQNLLYVQQFMANLLKTAFPHLQDNQIKVIIEGFVTLDQDIAGFKEHLRDFLVQIREATGNDTADLYLEDREQTLKRAAEEKRKVQMSVPGILNPHEIPEDMQD
;
A
#
# COMPACT_ATOMS: atom_id res chain seq x y z
N MET A 1 -19.36 3.12 21.12
CA MET A 1 -20.69 3.76 20.89
C MET A 1 -20.70 4.60 19.62
N LEU A 2 -19.77 5.55 19.44
CA LEU A 2 -19.68 6.39 18.22
C LEU A 2 -19.56 5.58 16.91
N ALA A 3 -18.69 4.57 16.87
CA ALA A 3 -18.57 3.68 15.70
C ALA A 3 -19.91 3.02 15.32
N ILE A 4 -20.67 2.53 16.31
CA ILE A 4 -21.99 1.93 16.10
C ILE A 4 -22.99 2.97 15.58
N LEU A 5 -22.94 4.19 16.11
CA LEU A 5 -23.80 5.28 15.65
C LEU A 5 -23.52 5.63 14.19
N ILE A 6 -22.24 5.77 13.81
CA ILE A 6 -21.84 6.05 12.42
C ILE A 6 -22.33 4.96 11.47
N ASN A 7 -22.12 3.68 11.81
CA ASN A 7 -22.56 2.58 10.96
C ASN A 7 -24.10 2.44 10.87
N LYS A 8 -24.86 3.03 11.79
CA LYS A 8 -26.34 3.02 11.76
C LYS A 8 -26.95 4.25 11.11
N VAL A 9 -26.33 5.41 11.31
CA VAL A 9 -26.83 6.70 10.83
C VAL A 9 -26.31 7.01 9.42
N GLU A 10 -25.17 6.41 9.06
CA GLU A 10 -24.50 6.50 7.77
C GLU A 10 -24.11 7.93 7.39
N ASP A 11 -24.30 8.31 6.13
CA ASP A 11 -23.93 9.60 5.55
C ASP A 11 -24.51 10.80 6.32
N ARG A 12 -25.66 10.64 6.99
CA ARG A 12 -26.34 11.70 7.76
C ARG A 12 -25.51 12.27 8.92
N ILE A 13 -24.55 11.51 9.47
CA ILE A 13 -23.68 12.02 10.55
C ILE A 13 -22.41 12.68 10.02
N THR A 14 -22.11 12.57 8.72
CA THR A 14 -20.90 13.12 8.08
C THR A 14 -20.62 14.58 8.45
N PRO A 15 -21.60 15.51 8.46
CA PRO A 15 -21.36 16.91 8.81
C PRO A 15 -20.89 17.12 10.27
N ARG A 16 -21.09 16.13 11.15
CA ARG A 16 -20.72 16.17 12.57
C ARG A 16 -19.40 15.46 12.88
N ILE A 17 -18.82 14.76 11.91
CA ILE A 17 -17.54 14.06 12.08
C ILE A 17 -16.40 15.01 12.48
N PRO A 18 -16.25 16.21 11.88
CA PRO A 18 -15.22 17.16 12.32
C PRO A 18 -15.34 17.53 13.80
N GLU A 19 -16.56 17.85 14.27
CA GLU A 19 -16.82 18.16 15.68
C GLU A 19 -16.48 16.96 16.60
N ILE A 20 -16.78 15.73 16.18
CA ILE A 20 -16.42 14.52 16.92
C ILE A 20 -14.90 14.35 16.97
N PHE A 21 -14.21 14.59 15.87
CA PHE A 21 -12.76 14.47 15.79
C PHE A 21 -12.05 15.52 16.65
N ASP A 22 -12.50 16.77 16.62
CA ASP A 22 -11.93 17.84 17.44
C ASP A 22 -12.03 17.51 18.95
N LEU A 23 -13.12 16.87 19.37
CA LEU A 23 -13.35 16.52 20.78
C LEU A 23 -12.63 15.25 21.24
N THR A 24 -12.29 14.34 20.32
CA THR A 24 -11.87 12.98 20.70
C THR A 24 -10.57 12.50 20.05
N PHE A 25 -10.24 12.94 18.84
CA PHE A 25 -9.20 12.32 18.02
C PHE A 25 -7.81 12.61 18.57
N GLU A 26 -7.40 13.88 18.63
CA GLU A 26 -6.04 14.27 19.03
C GLU A 26 -5.73 13.90 20.48
N HIS A 27 -6.68 14.14 21.39
CA HIS A 27 -6.54 13.77 22.80
C HIS A 27 -6.36 12.25 22.99
N THR A 28 -7.17 11.43 22.29
CA THR A 28 -7.04 9.97 22.38
C THR A 28 -5.75 9.50 21.72
N LEU A 29 -5.37 10.08 20.58
CA LEU A 29 -4.14 9.72 19.87
C LEU A 29 -2.91 9.95 20.76
N HIS A 30 -2.83 11.09 21.45
CA HIS A 30 -1.76 11.40 22.39
C HIS A 30 -1.65 10.40 23.57
N MET A 31 -2.74 9.71 23.92
CA MET A 31 -2.71 8.66 24.93
C MET A 31 -2.14 7.34 24.39
N ILE A 32 -2.40 7.02 23.12
CA ILE A 32 -2.14 5.68 22.55
C ILE A 32 -0.90 5.62 21.64
N ASP A 33 -0.28 6.77 21.32
CA ASP A 33 0.87 6.92 20.43
C ASP A 33 2.23 6.90 21.14
N LYS A 34 2.26 6.78 22.48
CA LYS A 34 3.50 6.79 23.26
C LYS A 34 4.18 5.43 23.36
N ASN A 35 3.39 4.37 23.41
CA ASN A 35 3.84 2.98 23.48
C ASN A 35 2.72 2.04 23.00
N PHE A 36 3.02 0.73 22.95
CA PHE A 36 2.10 -0.30 22.47
C PHE A 36 1.29 -1.00 23.59
N GLU A 37 1.45 -0.61 24.85
CA GLU A 37 0.92 -1.35 26.00
C GLU A 37 -0.23 -0.60 26.67
N ASP A 38 -0.10 0.71 26.85
CA ASP A 38 -1.05 1.51 27.60
C ASP A 38 -2.39 1.68 26.87
N TYR A 39 -3.46 1.85 27.64
CA TYR A 39 -4.82 2.14 27.16
C TYR A 39 -5.35 1.22 26.03
N PRO A 40 -5.27 -0.12 26.18
CA PRO A 40 -5.63 -1.06 25.11
C PRO A 40 -7.07 -0.92 24.61
N ASP A 41 -8.02 -0.65 25.52
CA ASP A 41 -9.43 -0.44 25.15
C ASP A 41 -9.63 0.86 24.37
N HIS A 42 -8.93 1.94 24.75
CA HIS A 42 -9.00 3.21 24.02
C HIS A 42 -8.44 3.03 22.62
N ARG A 43 -7.31 2.32 22.49
CA ARG A 43 -6.68 2.02 21.20
C ARG A 43 -7.61 1.23 20.28
N LYS A 44 -8.19 0.13 20.77
CA LYS A 44 -9.14 -0.67 19.98
C LYS A 44 -10.35 0.15 19.55
N ASN A 45 -10.93 0.92 20.46
CA ASN A 45 -12.11 1.74 20.18
C ASN A 45 -11.81 2.90 19.23
N PHE A 46 -10.63 3.51 19.33
CA PHE A 46 -10.15 4.56 18.43
C PHE A 46 -10.05 4.05 16.99
N TYR A 47 -9.37 2.93 16.75
CA TYR A 47 -9.26 2.37 15.40
C TYR A 47 -10.59 1.83 14.87
N THR A 48 -11.45 1.29 15.73
CA THR A 48 -12.81 0.89 15.32
C THR A 48 -13.65 2.10 14.87
N LEU A 49 -13.51 3.24 15.56
CA LEU A 49 -14.13 4.50 15.16
C LEU A 49 -13.56 4.99 13.82
N LEU A 50 -12.23 5.04 13.69
CA LEU A 50 -11.56 5.49 12.48
C LEU A 50 -11.92 4.63 11.26
N GLN A 51 -12.01 3.32 11.44
CA GLN A 51 -12.49 2.39 10.40
C GLN A 51 -13.91 2.73 9.95
N SER A 52 -14.82 2.98 10.90
CA SER A 52 -16.21 3.33 10.59
C SER A 52 -16.29 4.67 9.82
N VAL A 53 -15.53 5.68 10.25
CA VAL A 53 -15.44 6.97 9.54
C VAL A 53 -14.87 6.81 8.13
N THR A 54 -13.76 6.08 7.98
CA THR A 54 -13.10 5.88 6.69
C THR A 54 -14.01 5.13 5.71
N ASN A 55 -14.79 4.16 6.19
CA ASN A 55 -15.68 3.37 5.35
C ASN A 55 -16.97 4.12 4.97
N VAL A 56 -17.59 4.82 5.93
CA VAL A 56 -18.95 5.36 5.80
C VAL A 56 -18.95 6.86 5.53
N CYS A 57 -18.10 7.62 6.21
CA CYS A 57 -18.06 9.09 6.17
C CYS A 57 -16.76 9.61 5.55
N PHE A 58 -16.25 8.96 4.49
CA PHE A 58 -14.96 9.31 3.88
C PHE A 58 -14.86 10.78 3.45
N SER A 59 -15.96 11.38 2.99
CA SER A 59 -16.01 12.81 2.64
C SER A 59 -15.71 13.74 3.81
N ALA A 60 -15.96 13.32 5.06
CA ALA A 60 -15.53 14.09 6.23
C ALA A 60 -14.01 14.09 6.39
N LEU A 61 -13.32 12.99 6.02
CA LEU A 61 -11.85 12.95 6.02
C LEU A 61 -11.28 13.87 4.94
N LEU A 62 -11.93 13.95 3.77
CA LEU A 62 -11.54 14.87 2.69
C LEU A 62 -11.74 16.35 3.06
N ALA A 63 -12.61 16.65 4.01
CA ALA A 63 -12.86 18.00 4.51
C ALA A 63 -11.85 18.44 5.59
N LEU A 64 -11.00 17.54 6.08
CA LEU A 64 -9.96 17.87 7.05
C LEU A 64 -8.88 18.74 6.40
N ASN A 65 -8.26 19.62 7.20
CA ASN A 65 -7.06 20.31 6.75
C ASN A 65 -5.85 19.34 6.69
N ALA A 66 -4.77 19.76 6.03
CA ALA A 66 -3.59 18.92 5.83
C ALA A 66 -2.97 18.40 7.15
N THR A 67 -2.95 19.22 8.20
CA THR A 67 -2.41 18.82 9.51
C THR A 67 -3.26 17.73 10.16
N GLN A 68 -4.59 17.90 10.17
CA GLN A 68 -5.53 16.93 10.72
C GLN A 68 -5.51 15.62 9.93
N PHE A 69 -5.50 15.69 8.59
CA PHE A 69 -5.40 14.50 7.76
C PHE A 69 -4.08 13.77 7.97
N LYS A 70 -2.97 14.50 8.15
CA LYS A 70 -1.68 13.89 8.50
C LYS A 70 -1.75 13.13 9.83
N LEU A 71 -2.41 13.66 10.86
CA LEU A 71 -2.61 12.93 12.12
C LEU A 71 -3.39 11.63 11.92
N VAL A 72 -4.42 11.65 11.06
CA VAL A 72 -5.17 10.44 10.69
C VAL A 72 -4.25 9.43 10.02
N TYR A 73 -3.51 9.86 8.99
CA TYR A 73 -2.57 9.01 8.26
C TYR A 73 -1.48 8.43 9.18
N ASP A 74 -0.82 9.26 9.99
CA ASP A 74 0.25 8.85 10.90
C ASP A 74 -0.27 7.85 11.95
N SER A 75 -1.52 8.03 12.43
CA SER A 75 -2.14 7.06 13.34
C SER A 75 -2.34 5.69 12.69
N ILE A 76 -2.69 5.64 11.40
CA ILE A 76 -2.81 4.37 10.67
C ILE A 76 -1.44 3.72 10.55
N MET A 77 -0.40 4.47 10.15
CA MET A 77 0.97 3.95 10.06
C MET A 77 1.50 3.43 11.39
N TRP A 78 1.12 4.08 12.50
CA TRP A 78 1.42 3.61 13.85
C TRP A 78 0.71 2.27 14.18
N ALA A 79 -0.56 2.13 13.80
CA ALA A 79 -1.31 0.90 13.99
C ALA A 79 -0.68 -0.30 13.29
N LEU A 80 -0.15 -0.11 12.07
CA LEU A 80 0.49 -1.18 11.28
C LEU A 80 1.68 -1.80 12.01
N LYS A 81 2.44 -0.99 12.75
CA LYS A 81 3.65 -1.38 13.50
C LYS A 81 3.33 -2.03 14.85
N HIS A 82 2.04 -2.17 15.19
CA HIS A 82 1.64 -2.59 16.53
C HIS A 82 1.86 -4.09 16.76
N THR A 83 2.38 -4.44 17.94
CA THR A 83 2.59 -5.85 18.37
C THR A 83 1.28 -6.63 18.63
N MET A 84 0.25 -5.98 19.19
CA MET A 84 -1.11 -6.52 19.25
C MET A 84 -1.70 -6.73 17.85
N ARG A 85 -1.83 -8.00 17.46
CA ARG A 85 -2.39 -8.45 16.19
C ARG A 85 -3.70 -7.75 15.80
N THR A 86 -4.67 -7.66 16.71
CA THR A 86 -5.97 -7.03 16.44
C THR A 86 -5.85 -5.57 16.00
N ILE A 87 -4.88 -4.83 16.54
CA ILE A 87 -4.68 -3.42 16.18
C ILE A 87 -3.98 -3.31 14.82
N SER A 88 -2.97 -4.13 14.57
CA SER A 88 -2.30 -4.19 13.27
C SER A 88 -3.28 -4.60 12.15
N GLU A 89 -4.13 -5.60 12.40
CA GLU A 89 -5.19 -6.02 11.47
C GLU A 89 -6.18 -4.87 11.18
N LEU A 90 -6.66 -4.16 12.21
CA LEU A 90 -7.50 -2.97 12.01
C LEU A 90 -6.79 -1.89 11.20
N GLY A 91 -5.49 -1.64 11.46
CA GLY A 91 -4.69 -0.69 10.69
C GLY A 91 -4.62 -1.04 9.20
N LEU A 92 -4.38 -2.32 8.90
CA LEU A 92 -4.35 -2.84 7.53
C LEU A 92 -5.71 -2.70 6.84
N GLU A 93 -6.80 -3.05 7.53
CA GLU A 93 -8.15 -2.89 7.01
C GLU A 93 -8.50 -1.43 6.72
N ILE A 94 -8.17 -0.51 7.63
CA ILE A 94 -8.40 0.93 7.44
C ILE A 94 -7.63 1.44 6.21
N LEU A 95 -6.35 1.07 6.08
CA LEU A 95 -5.54 1.48 4.93
C LEU A 95 -6.10 0.92 3.61
N GLN A 96 -6.52 -0.35 3.57
CA GLN A 96 -7.16 -0.93 2.39
C GLN A 96 -8.44 -0.20 2.00
N ILE A 97 -9.28 0.17 2.98
CA ILE A 97 -10.48 0.97 2.73
C ILE A 97 -10.09 2.36 2.21
N MET A 98 -9.14 3.03 2.85
CA MET A 98 -8.66 4.36 2.45
C MET A 98 -8.16 4.38 1.01
N LEU A 99 -7.31 3.43 0.61
CA LEU A 99 -6.80 3.33 -0.76
C LEU A 99 -7.94 3.13 -1.79
N ARG A 100 -8.92 2.25 -1.50
CA ARG A 100 -10.10 2.07 -2.37
C ARG A 100 -10.97 3.31 -2.46
N LYS A 101 -11.13 4.05 -1.37
CA LYS A 101 -11.89 5.30 -1.34
C LYS A 101 -11.22 6.38 -2.18
N PHE A 102 -9.89 6.50 -2.13
CA PHE A 102 -9.16 7.46 -2.98
C PHE A 102 -9.24 7.14 -4.47
N GLN A 103 -9.37 5.88 -4.87
CA GLN A 103 -9.58 5.51 -6.28
C GLN A 103 -10.95 5.96 -6.83
N THR A 104 -11.92 6.25 -5.96
CA THR A 104 -13.31 6.57 -6.35
C THR A 104 -13.78 7.95 -5.90
N CYS A 105 -12.93 8.71 -5.19
CA CYS A 105 -13.27 10.04 -4.71
C CYS A 105 -13.00 11.12 -5.76
N ASP A 106 -13.05 12.38 -5.33
CA ASP A 106 -12.63 13.51 -6.15
C ASP A 106 -11.20 13.28 -6.71
N PRO A 107 -10.99 13.38 -8.04
CA PRO A 107 -9.69 13.10 -8.65
C PRO A 107 -8.57 14.01 -8.14
N GLN A 108 -8.85 15.29 -7.86
CA GLN A 108 -7.83 16.21 -7.37
C GLN A 108 -7.36 15.82 -5.98
N ALA A 109 -8.30 15.49 -5.08
CA ALA A 109 -7.97 14.96 -3.75
C ALA A 109 -7.15 13.67 -3.82
N ALA A 110 -7.48 12.75 -4.74
CA ALA A 110 -6.73 11.52 -4.95
C ALA A 110 -5.29 11.79 -5.42
N GLN A 111 -5.11 12.70 -6.38
CA GLN A 111 -3.77 13.08 -6.85
C GLN A 111 -2.92 13.72 -5.74
N THR A 112 -3.51 14.60 -4.93
CA THR A 112 -2.83 15.18 -3.77
C THR A 112 -2.43 14.10 -2.76
N PHE A 113 -3.32 13.14 -2.48
CA PHE A 113 -2.99 12.01 -1.61
C PHE A 113 -1.82 11.18 -2.16
N TYR A 114 -1.84 10.84 -3.46
CA TYR A 114 -0.75 10.07 -4.07
C TYR A 114 0.58 10.82 -4.02
N GLN A 115 0.58 12.11 -4.34
CA GLN A 115 1.80 12.91 -4.31
C GLN A 115 2.47 12.97 -2.93
N ILE A 116 1.66 13.04 -1.86
CA ILE A 116 2.16 13.22 -0.50
C ILE A 116 2.48 11.86 0.16
N TYR A 117 1.61 10.87 0.00
CA TYR A 117 1.59 9.69 0.87
C TYR A 117 1.91 8.36 0.15
N TYR A 118 1.95 8.31 -1.19
CA TYR A 118 2.11 7.04 -1.91
C TYR A 118 3.44 6.34 -1.59
N LEU A 119 4.57 7.03 -1.77
CA LEU A 119 5.90 6.47 -1.51
C LEU A 119 6.08 6.15 -0.03
N GLU A 120 5.59 7.02 0.85
CA GLU A 120 5.64 6.82 2.30
C GLU A 120 4.84 5.57 2.72
N THR A 121 3.64 5.38 2.17
CA THR A 121 2.80 4.19 2.42
C THR A 121 3.53 2.92 1.99
N MET A 122 4.11 2.94 0.78
CA MET A 122 4.87 1.80 0.26
C MET A 122 6.05 1.46 1.17
N GLN A 123 6.82 2.46 1.61
CA GLN A 123 7.93 2.28 2.54
C GLN A 123 7.49 1.70 3.89
N HIS A 124 6.43 2.24 4.52
CA HIS A 124 5.95 1.72 5.81
C HIS A 124 5.50 0.26 5.70
N ILE A 125 4.80 -0.12 4.62
CA ILE A 125 4.35 -1.50 4.45
C ILE A 125 5.53 -2.45 4.24
N PHE A 126 6.52 -2.08 3.42
CA PHE A 126 7.74 -2.90 3.25
C PHE A 126 8.52 -3.04 4.55
N ALA A 127 8.67 -1.96 5.33
CA ALA A 127 9.34 -2.01 6.62
C ALA A 127 8.64 -2.97 7.60
N VAL A 128 7.30 -2.84 7.74
CA VAL A 128 6.51 -3.74 8.60
C VAL A 128 6.64 -5.20 8.14
N VAL A 129 6.57 -5.45 6.84
CA VAL A 129 6.69 -6.81 6.28
C VAL A 129 8.07 -7.40 6.56
N ALA A 130 9.15 -6.63 6.37
CA ALA A 130 10.51 -7.09 6.63
C ALA A 130 10.77 -7.41 8.12
N GLU A 131 10.21 -6.62 9.02
CA GLU A 131 10.35 -6.78 10.47
C GLU A 131 9.45 -7.89 11.05
N CYS A 132 8.31 -8.18 10.40
CA CYS A 132 7.35 -9.13 10.92
C CYS A 132 7.82 -10.59 10.79
N SER A 133 7.97 -11.27 11.93
CA SER A 133 8.12 -12.73 12.02
C SER A 133 6.79 -13.49 11.88
N HIS A 134 5.66 -12.78 11.88
CA HIS A 134 4.33 -13.37 11.89
C HIS A 134 3.76 -13.48 10.46
N THR A 135 3.42 -14.71 10.06
CA THR A 135 2.72 -15.01 8.80
C THR A 135 1.28 -14.47 8.76
N SER A 136 0.70 -14.16 9.93
CA SER A 136 -0.64 -13.59 10.09
C SER A 136 -0.63 -12.10 9.74
N GLY A 137 -1.06 -11.77 8.54
CA GLY A 137 -1.07 -10.40 8.01
C GLY A 137 -0.49 -10.33 6.60
N LEU A 138 0.30 -11.35 6.21
CA LEU A 138 0.96 -11.36 4.91
C LEU A 138 -0.03 -11.23 3.74
N THR A 139 -1.18 -11.88 3.80
CA THR A 139 -2.23 -11.73 2.77
C THR A 139 -2.67 -10.26 2.63
N ALA A 140 -2.91 -9.56 3.74
CA ALA A 140 -3.35 -8.18 3.70
C ALA A 140 -2.23 -7.24 3.23
N HIS A 141 -0.98 -7.48 3.63
CA HIS A 141 0.19 -6.77 3.11
C HIS A 141 0.36 -6.98 1.60
N SER A 142 0.26 -8.22 1.12
CA SER A 142 0.32 -8.54 -0.31
C SER A 142 -0.77 -7.81 -1.09
N GLN A 143 -2.00 -7.79 -0.59
CA GLN A 143 -3.10 -7.04 -1.22
C GLN A 143 -2.85 -5.54 -1.29
N ILE A 144 -2.31 -4.93 -0.22
CA ILE A 144 -1.99 -3.50 -0.19
C ILE A 144 -0.87 -3.18 -1.19
N LEU A 145 0.24 -3.93 -1.12
CA LEU A 145 1.39 -3.70 -2.02
C LEU A 145 1.01 -3.93 -3.48
N ALA A 146 0.31 -5.02 -3.78
CA ALA A 146 -0.21 -5.30 -5.11
C ALA A 146 -1.10 -4.15 -5.62
N ASN A 147 -2.04 -3.65 -4.80
CA ASN A 147 -2.87 -2.50 -5.17
C ASN A 147 -2.04 -1.23 -5.43
N LEU A 148 -1.01 -0.96 -4.64
CA LEU A 148 -0.11 0.18 -4.89
C LEU A 148 0.60 0.04 -6.24
N PHE A 149 1.15 -1.14 -6.55
CA PHE A 149 1.76 -1.41 -7.86
C PHE A 149 0.77 -1.25 -9.02
N VAL A 150 -0.46 -1.78 -8.89
CA VAL A 150 -1.53 -1.58 -9.87
C VAL A 150 -1.84 -0.09 -10.08
N ILE A 151 -1.92 0.70 -9.01
CA ILE A 151 -2.22 2.14 -9.08
C ILE A 151 -1.18 2.88 -9.93
N VAL A 152 0.12 2.60 -9.72
CA VAL A 152 1.18 3.28 -10.48
C VAL A 152 1.34 2.71 -11.89
N GLU A 153 1.23 1.39 -12.07
CA GLU A 153 1.40 0.73 -13.37
C GLU A 153 0.31 1.14 -14.36
N GLN A 154 -0.95 1.23 -13.91
CA GLN A 154 -2.07 1.70 -14.73
C GLN A 154 -2.05 3.23 -14.96
N GLY A 155 -1.01 3.92 -14.47
CA GLY A 155 -0.87 5.36 -14.60
C GLY A 155 -1.98 6.15 -13.92
N LEU A 156 -2.58 5.66 -12.84
CA LEU A 156 -3.63 6.39 -12.10
C LEU A 156 -3.08 7.62 -11.37
N ILE A 157 -1.77 7.63 -11.13
CA ILE A 157 -1.04 8.78 -10.58
C ILE A 157 -0.67 9.71 -11.73
N LYS A 158 -1.41 10.82 -11.86
CA LYS A 158 -1.28 11.85 -12.91
C LYS A 158 -0.42 13.04 -12.50
N VAL A 159 0.22 12.96 -11.34
CA VAL A 159 1.14 13.97 -10.81
C VAL A 159 2.53 13.34 -10.61
N PRO A 160 3.62 14.12 -10.72
CA PRO A 160 4.95 13.58 -10.47
C PRO A 160 5.11 13.22 -8.98
N LEU A 161 5.62 12.00 -8.72
CA LEU A 161 5.86 11.50 -7.35
C LEU A 161 7.08 12.12 -6.66
N ALA A 162 7.99 12.72 -7.43
CA ALA A 162 9.17 13.41 -6.92
C ALA A 162 9.57 14.58 -7.82
N SER A 163 10.45 15.45 -7.33
CA SER A 163 10.85 16.66 -8.06
C SER A 163 11.64 16.36 -9.34
N GLU A 164 12.34 15.23 -9.36
CA GLU A 164 13.09 14.71 -10.50
C GLU A 164 12.21 14.06 -11.59
N VAL A 165 10.94 13.76 -11.30
CA VAL A 165 9.99 13.21 -12.27
C VAL A 165 9.39 14.34 -13.09
N GLN A 166 9.73 14.41 -14.38
CA GLN A 166 9.23 15.47 -15.27
C GLN A 166 7.85 15.14 -15.86
N ASP A 167 7.60 13.86 -16.13
CA ASP A 167 6.34 13.36 -16.68
C ASP A 167 5.79 12.25 -15.78
N PRO A 168 4.52 12.35 -15.31
CA PRO A 168 3.84 11.27 -14.56
C PRO A 168 3.88 9.90 -15.22
N SER A 169 4.07 9.79 -16.54
CA SER A 169 4.28 8.51 -17.24
C SER A 169 5.54 7.75 -16.72
N GLN A 170 6.49 8.47 -16.14
CA GLN A 170 7.72 7.93 -15.55
C GLN A 170 7.56 7.47 -14.10
N ASN A 171 6.37 7.64 -13.49
CA ASN A 171 6.14 7.30 -12.09
C ASN A 171 6.45 5.82 -11.79
N LEU A 172 6.09 4.89 -12.68
CA LEU A 172 6.38 3.46 -12.47
C LEU A 172 7.89 3.22 -12.39
N LEU A 173 8.65 3.76 -13.35
CA LEU A 173 10.11 3.66 -13.37
C LEU A 173 10.72 4.28 -12.11
N TYR A 174 10.22 5.44 -11.68
CA TYR A 174 10.67 6.09 -10.46
C TYR A 174 10.42 5.24 -9.22
N VAL A 175 9.22 4.64 -9.09
CA VAL A 175 8.88 3.75 -7.98
C VAL A 175 9.80 2.53 -7.94
N GLN A 176 10.11 1.92 -9.09
CA GLN A 176 11.06 0.80 -9.17
C GLN A 176 12.45 1.22 -8.69
N GLN A 177 12.94 2.39 -9.09
CA GLN A 177 14.25 2.93 -8.66
C GLN A 177 14.27 3.27 -7.17
N PHE A 178 13.21 3.92 -6.67
CA PHE A 178 13.03 4.24 -5.26
C PHE A 178 13.08 2.97 -4.41
N MET A 179 12.33 1.94 -4.81
CA MET A 179 12.31 0.64 -4.14
C MET A 179 13.68 -0.07 -4.20
N ALA A 180 14.37 -0.01 -5.33
CA ALA A 180 15.71 -0.58 -5.45
C ALA A 180 16.70 0.05 -4.46
N ASN A 181 16.68 1.39 -4.36
CA ASN A 181 17.52 2.14 -3.42
C ASN A 181 17.16 1.83 -1.96
N LEU A 182 15.86 1.75 -1.65
CA LEU A 182 15.36 1.37 -0.33
C LEU A 182 15.88 -0.02 0.09
N LEU A 183 15.70 -1.01 -0.78
CA LEU A 183 16.15 -2.39 -0.53
C LEU A 183 17.68 -2.49 -0.44
N LYS A 184 18.42 -1.80 -1.30
CA LYS A 184 19.88 -1.79 -1.28
C LYS A 184 20.43 -1.23 0.02
N THR A 185 19.79 -0.18 0.54
CA THR A 185 20.18 0.47 1.79
C THR A 185 19.82 -0.38 3.00
N ALA A 186 18.61 -0.98 3.02
CA ALA A 186 18.14 -1.81 4.11
C ALA A 186 18.84 -3.19 4.17
N PHE A 187 19.19 -3.76 3.01
CA PHE A 187 19.75 -5.10 2.87
C PHE A 187 20.99 -5.09 1.95
N PRO A 188 22.15 -4.58 2.41
CA PRO A 188 23.34 -4.39 1.57
C PRO A 188 23.92 -5.69 0.99
N HIS A 189 23.54 -6.84 1.56
CA HIS A 189 23.96 -8.17 1.10
C HIS A 189 23.21 -8.62 -0.16
N LEU A 190 22.07 -8.01 -0.50
CA LEU A 190 21.37 -8.30 -1.74
C LEU A 190 22.15 -7.76 -2.94
N GLN A 191 22.31 -8.62 -3.95
CA GLN A 191 22.93 -8.26 -5.22
C GLN A 191 21.97 -7.42 -6.08
N ASP A 192 22.52 -6.60 -6.97
CA ASP A 192 21.70 -5.70 -7.80
C ASP A 192 20.74 -6.47 -8.71
N ASN A 193 21.16 -7.64 -9.23
CA ASN A 193 20.28 -8.48 -10.03
C ASN A 193 19.13 -9.07 -9.20
N GLN A 194 19.41 -9.51 -7.96
CA GLN A 194 18.36 -9.99 -7.04
C GLN A 194 17.32 -8.90 -6.79
N ILE A 195 17.76 -7.67 -6.47
CA ILE A 195 16.87 -6.53 -6.24
C ILE A 195 16.01 -6.26 -7.47
N LYS A 196 16.60 -6.28 -8.66
CA LYS A 196 15.86 -6.08 -9.92
C LYS A 196 14.77 -7.15 -10.10
N VAL A 197 15.09 -8.43 -9.95
CA VAL A 197 14.13 -9.54 -10.08
C VAL A 197 13.04 -9.46 -9.01
N ILE A 198 13.38 -9.07 -7.79
CA ILE A 198 12.40 -8.85 -6.71
C ILE A 198 11.39 -7.77 -7.12
N ILE A 199 11.86 -6.62 -7.60
CA ILE A 199 10.98 -5.49 -7.96
C ILE A 199 10.15 -5.80 -9.21
N GLU A 200 10.77 -6.41 -10.22
CA GLU A 200 10.07 -6.84 -11.44
C GLU A 200 8.96 -7.84 -11.11
N GLY A 201 9.20 -8.77 -10.18
CA GLY A 201 8.17 -9.71 -9.72
C GLY A 201 7.01 -9.04 -9.00
N PHE A 202 7.23 -8.00 -8.21
CA PHE A 202 6.13 -7.26 -7.59
C PHE A 202 5.25 -6.54 -8.61
N VAL A 203 5.84 -5.95 -9.65
CA VAL A 203 5.06 -5.35 -10.75
C VAL A 203 4.34 -6.44 -11.55
N THR A 204 5.02 -7.53 -11.88
CA THR A 204 4.47 -8.61 -12.73
C THR A 204 3.32 -9.36 -12.06
N LEU A 205 3.35 -9.52 -10.73
CA LEU A 205 2.39 -10.32 -9.99
C LEU A 205 1.31 -9.48 -9.29
N ASP A 206 1.27 -8.16 -9.50
CA ASP A 206 0.35 -7.23 -8.83
C ASP A 206 -1.15 -7.53 -9.04
N GLN A 207 -1.50 -8.34 -10.05
CA GLN A 207 -2.87 -8.80 -10.31
C GLN A 207 -3.10 -10.27 -9.89
N ASP A 208 -2.05 -11.00 -9.51
CA ASP A 208 -2.12 -12.35 -8.93
C ASP A 208 -1.72 -12.31 -7.46
N ILE A 209 -2.71 -12.14 -6.58
CA ILE A 209 -2.46 -12.06 -5.12
C ILE A 209 -1.82 -13.35 -4.57
N ALA A 210 -2.09 -14.52 -5.18
CA ALA A 210 -1.46 -15.75 -4.73
C ALA A 210 0.03 -15.75 -5.07
N GLY A 211 0.37 -15.50 -6.34
CA GLY A 211 1.75 -15.36 -6.81
C GLY A 211 2.51 -14.24 -6.10
N PHE A 212 1.91 -13.06 -5.95
CA PHE A 212 2.51 -11.92 -5.24
C PHE A 212 2.88 -12.28 -3.81
N LYS A 213 1.98 -12.99 -3.12
CA LYS A 213 2.21 -13.42 -1.73
C LYS A 213 3.33 -14.44 -1.63
N GLU A 214 3.42 -15.42 -2.53
CA GLU A 214 4.56 -16.34 -2.56
C GLU A 214 5.86 -15.58 -2.88
N HIS A 215 5.83 -14.67 -3.88
CA HIS A 215 6.99 -13.86 -4.22
C HIS A 215 7.49 -13.00 -3.04
N LEU A 216 6.55 -12.45 -2.26
CA LEU A 216 6.86 -11.72 -1.03
C LEU A 216 7.46 -12.63 0.06
N ARG A 217 7.01 -13.88 0.19
CA ARG A 217 7.62 -14.84 1.14
C ARG A 217 9.05 -15.15 0.78
N ASP A 218 9.31 -15.42 -0.50
CA ASP A 218 10.66 -15.73 -0.95
C ASP A 218 11.59 -14.54 -0.75
N PHE A 219 11.11 -13.31 -1.00
CA PHE A 219 11.84 -12.10 -0.65
C PHE A 219 12.19 -12.06 0.85
N LEU A 220 11.22 -12.37 1.73
CA LEU A 220 11.46 -12.41 3.18
C LEU A 220 12.47 -13.49 3.61
N VAL A 221 12.54 -14.61 2.89
CA VAL A 221 13.57 -15.63 3.10
C VAL A 221 14.94 -15.10 2.66
N GLN A 222 15.02 -14.51 1.47
CA GLN A 222 16.27 -13.97 0.92
C GLN A 222 16.91 -12.91 1.82
N ILE A 223 16.13 -11.99 2.40
CA ILE A 223 16.68 -10.97 3.30
C ILE A 223 17.13 -11.50 4.67
N ARG A 224 16.74 -12.74 5.03
CA ARG A 224 17.12 -13.41 6.28
C ARG A 224 18.31 -14.35 6.10
N GLU A 225 18.44 -14.96 4.93
CA GLU A 225 19.52 -15.87 4.58
C GLU A 225 20.77 -15.09 4.13
N ALA A 226 21.52 -14.56 5.09
CA ALA A 226 22.78 -13.85 4.83
C ALA A 226 23.95 -14.77 4.38
N THR A 227 23.69 -15.98 3.87
CA THR A 227 24.70 -17.05 3.76
C THR A 227 24.68 -17.79 2.42
N GLY A 228 25.73 -17.58 1.61
CA GLY A 228 26.26 -18.54 0.65
C GLY A 228 26.10 -18.17 -0.83
N ASN A 229 27.17 -17.64 -1.44
CA ASN A 229 27.21 -17.05 -2.78
C ASN A 229 26.90 -18.00 -3.97
N ASP A 230 26.77 -19.32 -3.79
CA ASP A 230 26.83 -20.24 -4.95
C ASP A 230 25.49 -20.89 -5.34
N THR A 231 24.45 -20.85 -4.50
CA THR A 231 23.13 -21.46 -4.86
C THR A 231 22.05 -20.45 -5.24
N ALA A 232 22.21 -19.18 -4.86
CA ALA A 232 21.25 -18.13 -5.17
C ALA A 232 21.11 -17.89 -6.69
N ASP A 233 22.20 -18.03 -7.45
CA ASP A 233 22.23 -17.77 -8.90
C ASP A 233 21.38 -18.77 -9.71
N LEU A 234 21.34 -20.04 -9.31
CA LEU A 234 20.52 -21.07 -9.98
C LEU A 234 19.02 -20.82 -9.81
N TYR A 235 18.59 -20.38 -8.63
CA TYR A 235 17.18 -20.05 -8.38
C TYR A 235 16.76 -18.75 -9.06
N LEU A 236 17.69 -17.84 -9.37
CA LEU A 236 17.39 -16.59 -10.05
C LEU A 236 16.97 -16.80 -11.50
N GLU A 237 17.67 -17.66 -12.25
CA GLU A 237 17.31 -17.94 -13.66
C GLU A 237 15.90 -18.56 -13.77
N ASP A 238 15.58 -19.55 -12.93
CA ASP A 238 14.25 -20.18 -12.90
C ASP A 238 13.15 -19.18 -12.53
N ARG A 239 13.45 -18.25 -11.62
CA ARG A 239 12.53 -17.19 -11.21
C ARG A 239 12.29 -16.19 -12.34
N GLU A 240 13.34 -15.77 -13.05
CA GLU A 240 13.21 -14.91 -14.22
C GLU A 240 12.34 -15.57 -15.30
N GLN A 241 12.50 -16.87 -15.56
CA GLN A 241 11.64 -17.58 -16.51
C GLN A 241 10.19 -17.63 -16.05
N THR A 242 9.96 -17.87 -14.76
CA THR A 242 8.60 -17.90 -14.18
C THR A 242 7.94 -16.53 -14.28
N LEU A 243 8.66 -15.45 -13.97
CA LEU A 243 8.17 -14.09 -14.11
C LEU A 243 7.91 -13.71 -15.56
N LYS A 244 8.75 -14.13 -16.51
CA LYS A 244 8.49 -13.92 -17.94
C LYS A 244 7.17 -14.55 -18.38
N ARG A 245 6.89 -15.79 -17.97
CA ARG A 245 5.61 -16.45 -18.27
C ARG A 245 4.42 -15.72 -17.62
N ALA A 246 4.56 -15.32 -16.36
CA ALA A 246 3.53 -14.55 -15.65
C ALA A 246 3.28 -13.18 -16.33
N ALA A 247 4.32 -12.51 -16.82
CA ALA A 247 4.21 -11.25 -17.54
C ALA A 247 3.48 -11.42 -18.88
N GLU A 248 3.75 -12.50 -19.61
CA GLU A 248 3.01 -12.84 -20.83
C GLU A 248 1.52 -13.12 -20.55
N GLU A 249 1.21 -13.84 -19.47
CA GLU A 249 -0.17 -14.12 -19.04
C GLU A 249 -0.89 -12.84 -18.61
N LYS A 250 -0.24 -12.00 -17.78
CA LYS A 250 -0.75 -10.68 -17.38
C LYS A 250 -1.07 -9.83 -18.61
N ARG A 251 -0.15 -9.76 -19.57
CA ARG A 251 -0.35 -9.01 -20.82
C ARG A 251 -1.53 -9.55 -21.63
N LYS A 252 -1.70 -10.87 -21.74
CA LYS A 252 -2.86 -11.49 -22.41
C LYS A 252 -4.19 -11.09 -21.75
N VAL A 253 -4.24 -11.10 -20.41
CA VAL A 253 -5.43 -10.67 -19.67
C VAL A 253 -5.70 -9.18 -19.91
N GLN A 254 -4.69 -8.32 -19.84
CA GLN A 254 -4.84 -6.88 -20.10
C GLN A 254 -5.32 -6.59 -21.53
N MET A 255 -4.84 -7.34 -22.54
CA MET A 255 -5.33 -7.23 -23.93
C MET A 255 -6.79 -7.64 -24.10
N SER A 256 -7.31 -8.52 -23.23
CA SER A 256 -8.70 -9.00 -23.30
C SER A 256 -9.74 -8.04 -22.72
N VAL A 257 -9.29 -7.02 -21.97
CA VAL A 257 -10.17 -6.06 -21.29
C VAL A 257 -10.01 -4.67 -21.93
N PRO A 258 -11.04 -4.16 -22.63
CA PRO A 258 -10.99 -2.85 -23.26
C PRO A 258 -10.68 -1.73 -22.27
N GLY A 259 -9.73 -0.86 -22.62
CA GLY A 259 -9.37 0.33 -21.83
C GLY A 259 -8.29 0.15 -20.77
N ILE A 260 -7.73 -1.06 -20.60
CA ILE A 260 -6.60 -1.31 -19.67
C ILE A 260 -5.25 -0.93 -20.29
N LEU A 261 -5.03 -1.25 -21.57
CA LEU A 261 -3.78 -0.91 -22.26
C LEU A 261 -3.88 0.49 -22.87
N ASN A 262 -2.76 1.21 -22.88
CA ASN A 262 -2.66 2.47 -23.60
C ASN A 262 -2.88 2.19 -25.10
N PRO A 263 -3.65 3.01 -25.85
CA PRO A 263 -3.85 2.82 -27.29
C PRO A 263 -2.55 2.69 -28.10
N HIS A 264 -1.44 3.27 -27.62
CA HIS A 264 -0.12 3.15 -28.25
C HIS A 264 0.61 1.81 -27.97
N GLU A 265 0.07 0.97 -27.09
CA GLU A 265 0.63 -0.34 -26.70
C GLU A 265 -0.13 -1.52 -27.34
N ILE A 266 -1.25 -1.23 -28.03
CA ILE A 266 -2.04 -2.20 -28.77
C ILE A 266 -1.37 -2.44 -30.14
N PRO A 267 -1.00 -3.68 -30.50
CA PRO A 267 -0.45 -3.98 -31.81
C PRO A 267 -1.38 -3.51 -32.94
N GLU A 268 -0.83 -2.90 -34.00
CA GLU A 268 -1.60 -2.34 -35.13
C GLU A 268 -2.57 -3.36 -35.77
N ASP A 269 -2.24 -4.66 -35.73
CA ASP A 269 -3.07 -5.75 -36.25
C ASP A 269 -4.38 -6.03 -35.47
N MET A 270 -4.63 -5.30 -34.37
CA MET A 270 -5.86 -5.43 -33.56
C MET A 270 -6.68 -4.12 -33.49
N GLN A 271 -6.31 -3.10 -34.27
CA GLN A 271 -7.08 -1.86 -34.43
C GLN A 271 -8.08 -2.01 -35.60
N ASP A 272 -9.18 -2.74 -35.37
CA ASP A 272 -10.35 -2.78 -36.26
C ASP A 272 -11.52 -1.95 -35.72
#